data_AF-A0A1P8WJ52-F1
#
_entry.id   AF-A0A1P8WJ52-F1
#
_cell.length_a   1.000
_cell.length_b   1.000
_cell.length_c   1.000
_cell.angle_alpha   90.00
_cell.angle_beta   90.00
_cell.angle_gamma   90.00
#
_symmetry.space_group_name_H-M   'P 1'
#
loop_
_entity.id
_entity.type
_entity.pdbx_description
1 polymer ?
#
loop_
_entity_poly.entity_id
_entity_poly.type
_entity_poly.pdbx_seq_one_letter_code
_entity_poly.pdbx_strand_id
1 'polypeptide(L)'
;MILKQRPFMEALMAAAVIAAPASAMAQDVDVAADKNGVQVNVDDEVSTPATKDARQPNAAADETPPQRLASRRTNAHVANWILAEQRSFLGLAKFGSRQASSAEAKKFSEKLVADHQKLIDKIRRADTRPSSDAKDSEESRQLANDRNPRRGRRSPGKVLKLVEGIVDEVSDGVDSVDSETSGVRQVSGEKQLDEKVERIADVAEEAIEEGRDIVQEARESFPNVNNRPLRRVDRGGKAWVKVHEDVTKELSKLAEADLKNRSGYEFDAALVGMYAASHLQQQATLEVLRQKADGELADVIDEALAAIKQHRRSADELMKKVKPTE
;
A
#
# COMPACT_ATOMS: atom_id res chain seq x y z
N MET A 1 14.16 -14.45 -44.77
CA MET A 1 13.52 -13.17 -44.40
C MET A 1 13.59 -13.08 -42.88
N ILE A 2 14.50 -12.27 -42.34
CA ILE A 2 14.78 -12.19 -40.90
C ILE A 2 13.92 -11.05 -40.34
N LEU A 3 12.83 -11.39 -39.66
CA LEU A 3 11.98 -10.41 -38.98
C LEU A 3 12.69 -9.96 -37.69
N LYS A 4 13.10 -8.68 -37.67
CA LYS A 4 13.65 -8.00 -36.50
C LYS A 4 12.57 -7.90 -35.43
N GLN A 5 12.69 -8.69 -34.36
CA GLN A 5 11.93 -8.47 -33.13
C GLN A 5 12.31 -7.10 -32.53
N ARG A 6 11.32 -6.22 -32.36
CA ARG A 6 11.42 -4.99 -31.56
C ARG A 6 10.58 -5.14 -30.28
N PRO A 7 10.93 -4.44 -29.19
CA PRO A 7 10.54 -4.85 -27.85
C PRO A 7 9.12 -4.42 -27.46
N PHE A 8 8.36 -5.41 -27.01
CA PHE A 8 6.99 -5.44 -26.48
C PHE A 8 6.76 -4.65 -25.16
N MET A 9 7.63 -3.69 -24.79
CA MET A 9 7.70 -3.17 -23.40
C MET A 9 7.01 -1.82 -23.12
N GLU A 10 6.52 -1.07 -24.11
CA GLU A 10 5.96 0.28 -23.85
C GLU A 10 4.44 0.30 -23.59
N ALA A 11 3.66 -0.67 -24.07
CA ALA A 11 2.20 -0.61 -24.01
C ALA A 11 1.60 -1.04 -22.65
N LEU A 12 2.30 -1.84 -21.83
CA LEU A 12 1.74 -2.37 -20.58
C LEU A 12 1.92 -1.43 -19.36
N MET A 13 2.57 -0.27 -19.53
CA MET A 13 2.81 0.71 -18.46
C MET A 13 1.83 1.90 -18.48
N ALA A 14 0.90 1.96 -19.44
CA ALA A 14 0.09 3.17 -19.71
C ALA A 14 -1.20 3.29 -18.88
N ALA A 15 -1.68 2.25 -18.18
CA ALA A 15 -2.97 2.28 -17.48
C ALA A 15 -2.89 2.52 -15.95
N ALA A 16 -1.90 3.31 -15.50
CA ALA A 16 -1.83 3.78 -14.11
C ALA A 16 -1.22 5.18 -14.02
N VAL A 17 -1.81 6.16 -14.71
CA VAL A 17 -1.48 7.59 -14.55
C VAL A 17 -2.60 8.26 -13.77
N ILE A 18 -2.48 8.26 -12.44
CA ILE A 18 -3.12 9.29 -11.62
C ILE A 18 -2.25 10.54 -11.79
N ALA A 19 -2.80 11.57 -12.45
CA ALA A 19 -2.12 12.85 -12.64
C ALA A 19 -1.71 13.47 -11.29
N ALA A 20 -0.40 13.60 -11.08
CA ALA A 20 0.20 14.43 -10.03
C ALA A 20 1.08 15.51 -10.68
N PRO A 21 1.17 16.73 -10.12
CA PRO A 21 1.93 17.83 -10.71
C PRO A 21 3.43 17.55 -10.69
N ALA A 22 4.10 17.86 -11.80
CA ALA A 22 5.53 17.70 -11.99
C ALA A 22 6.33 18.58 -11.01
N SER A 23 7.08 17.94 -10.12
CA SER A 23 8.22 18.55 -9.43
C SER A 23 9.49 17.83 -9.87
N ALA A 24 10.28 18.54 -10.68
CA ALA A 24 11.62 18.14 -11.09
C ALA A 24 12.59 18.27 -9.91
N MET A 25 13.35 17.20 -9.62
CA MET A 25 14.76 17.20 -9.20
C MET A 25 15.20 15.74 -9.08
N ALA A 26 15.83 15.21 -10.13
CA ALA A 26 16.61 13.98 -10.05
C ALA A 26 18.07 14.36 -9.77
N GLN A 27 18.61 13.91 -8.64
CA GLN A 27 20.06 13.78 -8.45
C GLN A 27 20.40 12.32 -8.68
N ASP A 28 21.14 12.06 -9.75
CA ASP A 28 21.81 10.78 -9.99
C ASP A 28 22.86 10.57 -8.89
N VAL A 29 22.73 9.47 -8.17
CA VAL A 29 23.78 8.96 -7.27
C VAL A 29 24.24 7.63 -7.86
N ASP A 30 25.32 7.68 -8.62
CA ASP A 30 26.06 6.50 -9.05
C ASP A 30 26.76 5.88 -7.83
N VAL A 31 26.32 4.69 -7.42
CA VAL A 31 27.02 3.86 -6.44
C VAL A 31 27.70 2.73 -7.20
N ALA A 32 28.97 2.94 -7.54
CA ALA A 32 29.86 1.87 -7.98
C ALA A 32 30.36 1.09 -6.76
N ALA A 33 29.89 -0.15 -6.60
CA ALA A 33 30.44 -1.09 -5.62
C ALA A 33 31.56 -1.90 -6.27
N ASP A 34 32.81 -1.62 -5.91
CA ASP A 34 33.93 -2.53 -6.17
C ASP A 34 34.10 -3.54 -5.01
N LYS A 35 34.79 -4.65 -5.29
CA LYS A 35 34.92 -5.81 -4.41
C LYS A 35 36.07 -5.75 -3.40
N ASN A 36 36.77 -4.62 -3.26
CA ASN A 36 37.92 -4.52 -2.37
C ASN A 36 37.77 -3.36 -1.39
N GLY A 37 37.20 -3.68 -0.21
CA GLY A 37 37.37 -2.97 1.07
C GLY A 37 37.75 -1.48 1.07
N VAL A 38 36.79 -0.64 1.43
CA VAL A 38 37.03 0.77 1.76
C VAL A 38 37.76 0.89 3.10
N GLN A 39 39.05 1.23 3.06
CA GLN A 39 39.78 1.83 4.19
C GLN A 39 39.80 3.34 3.98
N VAL A 40 39.25 4.08 4.94
CA VAL A 40 39.39 5.53 5.02
C VAL A 40 40.28 5.84 6.22
N ASN A 41 41.54 6.19 5.94
CA ASN A 41 42.39 6.90 6.89
C ASN A 41 42.16 8.39 6.70
N VAL A 42 41.78 9.09 7.78
CA VAL A 42 41.88 10.55 7.86
C VAL A 42 42.67 10.84 9.13
N ASP A 43 43.96 11.06 8.96
CA ASP A 43 44.78 11.79 9.92
C ASP A 43 44.76 13.26 9.51
N ASP A 44 44.20 14.11 10.36
CA ASP A 44 44.77 15.46 10.56
C ASP A 44 44.39 15.99 11.95
N GLU A 45 45.41 16.11 12.78
CA GLU A 45 45.41 16.82 14.06
C GLU A 45 45.26 18.33 13.83
N VAL A 46 44.33 18.99 14.55
CA VAL A 46 44.63 20.25 15.24
C VAL A 46 43.76 20.35 16.49
N SER A 47 44.43 20.33 17.65
CA SER A 47 43.87 20.69 18.95
C SER A 47 43.78 22.22 19.11
N THR A 48 42.68 22.73 19.68
CA THR A 48 42.73 23.80 20.68
C THR A 48 41.63 23.64 21.74
N PRO A 49 41.91 23.96 23.02
CA PRO A 49 40.95 23.86 24.12
C PRO A 49 40.31 25.21 24.46
N ALA A 50 39.16 25.14 25.14
CA ALA A 50 38.62 26.08 26.14
C ALA A 50 37.26 26.76 25.85
N THR A 51 36.39 26.56 26.84
CA THR A 51 35.34 27.47 27.35
C THR A 51 34.11 27.77 26.50
N LYS A 52 32.96 27.20 26.88
CA LYS A 52 31.97 27.88 27.75
C LYS A 52 30.74 27.00 27.96
N ASP A 53 30.36 26.88 29.23
CA ASP A 53 29.04 26.45 29.71
C ASP A 53 27.92 27.20 28.97
N ALA A 54 27.46 26.64 27.85
CA ALA A 54 26.20 26.99 27.23
C ALA A 54 25.15 26.07 27.82
N ARG A 55 24.55 26.53 28.91
CA ARG A 55 23.33 25.99 29.51
C ARG A 55 22.23 26.05 28.44
N GLN A 56 22.12 25.01 27.61
CA GLN A 56 21.02 24.86 26.67
C GLN A 56 19.74 24.79 27.51
N PRO A 57 18.78 25.70 27.33
CA PRO A 57 17.45 25.47 27.85
C PRO A 57 16.92 24.24 27.09
N ASN A 58 16.84 23.10 27.78
CA ASN A 58 15.99 21.98 27.39
C ASN A 58 14.54 22.49 27.40
N ALA A 59 14.19 23.29 26.39
CA ALA A 59 12.83 23.57 25.98
C ALA A 59 12.34 22.31 25.23
N ALA A 60 12.31 21.18 25.94
CA ALA A 60 11.39 20.12 25.62
C ALA A 60 10.00 20.74 25.87
N ALA A 61 9.49 21.40 24.83
CA ALA A 61 8.16 21.98 24.83
C ALA A 61 7.20 20.85 25.21
N ASP A 62 6.63 20.99 26.39
CA ASP A 62 5.71 20.05 26.99
C ASP A 62 4.47 20.01 26.09
N GLU A 63 4.48 19.10 25.10
CA GLU A 63 3.35 18.93 24.21
C GLU A 63 2.10 18.72 25.05
N THR A 64 1.15 19.64 24.92
CA THR A 64 -0.06 19.58 25.72
C THR A 64 -0.77 18.23 25.51
N PRO A 65 -1.25 17.57 26.58
CA PRO A 65 -1.87 16.25 26.52
C PRO A 65 -2.91 16.00 25.40
N PRO A 66 -3.70 16.99 24.93
CA PRO A 66 -4.64 16.80 23.82
C PRO A 66 -3.97 16.43 22.49
N GLN A 67 -2.77 16.95 22.22
CA GLN A 67 -2.08 16.75 20.94
C GLN A 67 -1.57 15.31 20.79
N ARG A 68 -0.99 14.75 21.85
CA ARG A 68 -0.51 13.35 21.87
C ARG A 68 -1.61 12.33 21.61
N LEU A 69 -2.82 12.57 22.09
CA LEU A 69 -3.97 11.68 21.85
C LEU A 69 -4.43 11.72 20.38
N ALA A 70 -4.37 12.88 19.74
CA ALA A 70 -4.69 13.03 18.32
C ALA A 70 -3.67 12.30 17.45
N SER A 71 -2.37 12.48 17.70
CA SER A 71 -1.27 11.77 17.02
C SER A 71 -1.42 10.25 17.11
N ARG A 72 -1.63 9.70 18.33
CA ARG A 72 -1.80 8.25 18.51
C ARG A 72 -2.97 7.69 17.72
N ARG A 73 -4.07 8.43 17.64
CA ARG A 73 -5.24 8.01 16.86
C ARG A 73 -4.94 8.02 15.35
N THR A 74 -4.23 9.04 14.87
CA THR A 74 -3.81 9.14 13.47
C THR A 74 -2.88 7.97 13.12
N ASN A 75 -1.86 7.71 13.94
CA ASN A 75 -0.95 6.57 13.77
C ASN A 75 -1.70 5.24 13.70
N ALA A 76 -2.67 5.00 14.60
CA ALA A 76 -3.47 3.79 14.55
C ALA A 76 -4.28 3.65 13.25
N HIS A 77 -4.84 4.75 12.71
CA HIS A 77 -5.52 4.70 11.42
C HIS A 77 -4.55 4.42 10.26
N VAL A 78 -3.39 5.09 10.25
CA VAL A 78 -2.33 4.89 9.24
C VAL A 78 -1.84 3.44 9.28
N ALA A 79 -1.53 2.91 10.46
CA ALA A 79 -1.08 1.53 10.63
C ALA A 79 -2.12 0.52 10.13
N ASN A 80 -3.41 0.72 10.45
CA ASN A 80 -4.47 -0.18 9.98
C ASN A 80 -4.67 -0.11 8.46
N TRP A 81 -4.55 1.08 7.86
CA TRP A 81 -4.58 1.24 6.41
C TRP A 81 -3.48 0.43 5.74
N ILE A 82 -2.23 0.63 6.17
CA ILE A 82 -1.08 -0.08 5.60
C ILE A 82 -1.25 -1.59 5.79
N LEU A 83 -1.67 -2.03 6.99
CA LEU A 83 -1.88 -3.45 7.27
C LEU A 83 -2.91 -4.12 6.35
N ALA A 84 -3.96 -3.41 5.93
CA ALA A 84 -4.92 -3.92 4.96
C ALA A 84 -4.25 -4.19 3.60
N GLU A 85 -3.54 -3.20 3.05
CA GLU A 85 -2.81 -3.36 1.78
C GLU A 85 -1.78 -4.48 1.84
N GLN A 86 -0.98 -4.55 2.92
CA GLN A 86 0.07 -5.56 3.04
C GLN A 86 -0.50 -6.99 3.14
N ARG A 87 -1.65 -7.18 3.77
CA ARG A 87 -2.29 -8.51 3.87
C ARG A 87 -2.86 -8.95 2.52
N SER A 88 -3.50 -8.04 1.80
CA SER A 88 -4.00 -8.29 0.45
C SER A 88 -2.85 -8.69 -0.48
N PHE A 89 -1.79 -7.88 -0.51
CA PHE A 89 -0.60 -8.17 -1.32
C PHE A 89 0.07 -9.50 -0.92
N LEU A 90 0.15 -9.81 0.38
CA LEU A 90 0.69 -11.08 0.87
C LEU A 90 -0.13 -12.28 0.35
N GLY A 91 -1.44 -12.14 0.18
CA GLY A 91 -2.31 -13.14 -0.44
C GLY A 91 -1.88 -13.43 -1.87
N LEU A 92 -1.81 -12.38 -2.70
CA LEU A 92 -1.35 -12.46 -4.08
C LEU A 92 0.06 -13.07 -4.19
N ALA A 93 1.01 -12.63 -3.36
CA ALA A 93 2.37 -13.14 -3.36
C ALA A 93 2.45 -14.64 -3.02
N LYS A 94 1.64 -15.09 -2.04
CA LYS A 94 1.52 -16.52 -1.71
C LYS A 94 0.88 -17.32 -2.84
N PHE A 95 -0.11 -16.75 -3.53
CA PHE A 95 -0.71 -17.39 -4.70
C PHE A 95 0.33 -17.56 -5.81
N GLY A 96 1.05 -16.50 -6.14
CA GLY A 96 2.13 -16.50 -7.12
C GLY A 96 3.24 -17.50 -6.80
N SER A 97 3.67 -17.62 -5.54
CA SER A 97 4.73 -18.58 -5.18
C SER A 97 4.34 -20.04 -5.41
N ARG A 98 3.04 -20.37 -5.35
CA ARG A 98 2.54 -21.72 -5.62
C ARG A 98 2.32 -21.97 -7.12
N GLN A 99 1.82 -20.98 -7.84
CA GLN A 99 1.30 -21.15 -9.20
C GLN A 99 2.27 -20.72 -10.31
N ALA A 100 3.26 -19.87 -10.02
CA ALA A 100 4.21 -19.41 -11.03
C ALA A 100 4.94 -20.57 -11.72
N SER A 101 5.13 -20.48 -13.03
CA SER A 101 5.72 -21.54 -13.83
C SER A 101 7.26 -21.47 -13.78
N SER A 102 7.83 -20.28 -13.91
CA SER A 102 9.27 -20.04 -13.84
C SER A 102 9.79 -20.09 -12.40
N ALA A 103 11.01 -20.61 -12.26
CA ALA A 103 11.70 -20.69 -10.97
C ALA A 103 12.00 -19.28 -10.42
N GLU A 104 12.28 -18.33 -11.29
CA GLU A 104 12.55 -16.94 -10.95
C GLU A 104 11.32 -16.24 -10.38
N ALA A 105 10.14 -16.38 -11.01
CA ALA A 105 8.91 -15.78 -10.50
C ALA A 105 8.44 -16.43 -9.19
N LYS A 106 8.60 -17.76 -9.03
CA LYS A 106 8.36 -18.45 -7.76
C LYS A 106 9.26 -17.89 -6.65
N LYS A 107 10.58 -17.87 -6.87
CA LYS A 107 11.57 -17.38 -5.90
C LYS A 107 11.34 -15.91 -5.54
N PHE A 108 10.99 -15.09 -6.52
CA PHE A 108 10.66 -13.69 -6.28
C PHE A 108 9.40 -13.57 -5.41
N SER A 109 8.34 -14.33 -5.71
CA SER A 109 7.11 -14.36 -4.92
C SER A 109 7.37 -14.81 -3.47
N GLU A 110 8.20 -15.83 -3.26
CA GLU A 110 8.61 -16.27 -1.91
C GLU A 110 9.34 -15.18 -1.13
N LYS A 111 10.25 -14.46 -1.80
CA LYS A 111 10.92 -13.30 -1.20
C LYS A 111 9.92 -12.23 -0.78
N LEU A 112 8.96 -11.90 -1.65
CA LEU A 112 7.90 -10.95 -1.33
C LEU A 112 7.07 -11.41 -0.12
N VAL A 113 6.72 -12.70 -0.03
CA VAL A 113 6.01 -13.25 1.13
C VAL A 113 6.80 -13.03 2.42
N ALA A 114 8.10 -13.33 2.43
CA ALA A 114 8.95 -13.16 3.61
C ALA A 114 9.09 -11.68 4.02
N ASP A 115 9.40 -10.81 3.06
CA ASP A 115 9.63 -9.39 3.32
C ASP A 115 8.35 -8.67 3.79
N HIS A 116 7.21 -8.92 3.15
CA HIS A 116 5.93 -8.32 3.53
C HIS A 116 5.41 -8.86 4.87
N GLN A 117 5.64 -10.14 5.20
CA GLN A 117 5.32 -10.67 6.52
C GLN A 117 6.13 -9.96 7.62
N LYS A 118 7.44 -9.76 7.39
CA LYS A 118 8.32 -9.02 8.31
C LYS A 118 7.85 -7.57 8.49
N LEU A 119 7.40 -6.93 7.40
CA LEU A 119 6.85 -5.58 7.44
C LEU A 119 5.55 -5.52 8.27
N ILE A 120 4.61 -6.44 8.06
CA ILE A 120 3.38 -6.54 8.86
C ILE A 120 3.70 -6.65 10.36
N ASP A 121 4.70 -7.46 10.71
CA ASP A 121 5.10 -7.63 12.12
C ASP A 121 5.76 -6.38 12.70
N LYS A 122 6.49 -5.59 11.88
CA LYS A 122 7.02 -4.28 12.29
C LYS A 122 5.90 -3.27 12.53
N ILE A 123 4.94 -3.15 11.61
CA ILE A 123 3.81 -2.21 11.75
C ILE A 123 2.98 -2.53 13.00
N ARG A 124 2.69 -3.81 13.25
CA ARG A 124 1.97 -4.24 14.47
C ARG A 124 2.72 -3.87 15.75
N ARG A 125 4.05 -3.98 15.77
CA ARG A 125 4.85 -3.59 16.93
C ARG A 125 4.84 -2.08 17.15
N ALA A 126 4.94 -1.30 16.08
CA ALA A 126 4.86 0.16 16.14
C ALA A 126 3.47 0.65 16.62
N ASP A 127 2.38 -0.04 16.25
CA ASP A 127 1.01 0.31 16.67
C ASP A 127 0.71 -0.09 18.13
N THR A 128 1.27 -1.20 18.59
CA THR A 128 0.97 -1.75 19.93
C THR A 128 1.84 -1.18 21.04
N ARG A 129 3.00 -0.59 20.73
CA ARG A 129 3.88 -0.03 21.76
C ARG A 129 3.25 1.22 22.38
N PRO A 130 2.84 1.18 23.66
CA PRO A 130 2.56 2.43 24.36
C PRO A 130 3.88 3.22 24.36
N SER A 131 3.88 4.45 23.82
CA SER A 131 5.12 5.27 23.85
C SER A 131 5.67 5.26 25.27
N SER A 132 6.97 5.09 25.44
CA SER A 132 7.63 4.85 26.74
C SER A 132 7.18 5.84 27.82
N ASP A 133 6.79 7.05 27.44
CA ASP A 133 6.18 8.08 28.32
C ASP A 133 4.89 7.64 29.01
N ALA A 134 4.19 6.64 28.48
CA ALA A 134 2.98 6.11 29.07
C ALA A 134 3.25 5.33 30.36
N LYS A 135 4.44 4.71 30.51
CA LYS A 135 4.80 3.96 31.71
C LYS A 135 4.89 4.86 32.93
N ASP A 136 5.43 6.07 32.77
CA ASP A 136 5.49 7.07 33.85
C ASP A 136 4.09 7.65 34.17
N SER A 137 3.20 7.68 33.18
CA SER A 137 1.82 8.13 33.38
C SER A 137 0.92 7.09 34.06
N GLU A 138 1.25 5.79 33.95
CA GLU A 138 0.41 4.69 34.46
C GLU A 138 0.53 4.56 35.98
N GLU A 139 1.73 4.79 36.53
CA GLU A 139 1.95 4.91 37.98
C GLU A 139 1.21 6.14 38.56
N SER A 140 1.23 7.27 37.84
CA SER A 140 0.45 8.47 38.22
C SER A 140 -1.06 8.27 38.08
N ARG A 141 -1.53 7.46 37.13
CA ARG A 141 -2.97 7.14 36.95
C ARG A 141 -3.47 6.12 37.96
N GLN A 142 -2.65 5.17 38.40
CA GLN A 142 -3.01 4.24 39.48
C GLN A 142 -3.33 5.00 40.77
N LEU A 143 -2.58 6.08 41.07
CA LEU A 143 -2.88 6.95 42.22
C LEU A 143 -4.17 7.78 42.06
N ALA A 144 -4.61 8.06 40.83
CA ALA A 144 -5.81 8.86 40.57
C ALA A 144 -7.10 8.02 40.48
N ASN A 145 -7.00 6.74 40.07
CA ASN A 145 -8.16 5.88 39.81
C ASN A 145 -8.82 5.31 41.08
N ASP A 146 -8.14 5.35 42.22
CA ASP A 146 -8.68 4.90 43.51
C ASP A 146 -9.80 5.80 44.08
N ARG A 147 -10.14 6.91 43.40
CA ARG A 147 -11.10 7.92 43.90
C ARG A 147 -12.49 7.92 43.27
N ASN A 148 -12.85 7.04 42.33
CA ASN A 148 -14.19 7.17 41.73
C ASN A 148 -14.86 5.87 41.21
N PRO A 149 -15.49 5.08 42.09
CA PRO A 149 -16.31 3.94 41.69
C PRO A 149 -17.78 4.39 41.54
N ARG A 150 -18.25 4.66 40.32
CA ARG A 150 -19.67 4.55 39.88
C ARG A 150 -19.89 5.20 38.52
N ARG A 151 -19.96 4.42 37.44
CA ARG A 151 -20.91 4.65 36.33
C ARG A 151 -21.01 3.45 35.40
N GLY A 152 -22.25 3.01 35.19
CA GLY A 152 -22.63 1.75 34.55
C GLY A 152 -22.43 1.70 33.04
N ARG A 153 -22.11 0.47 32.59
CA ARG A 153 -21.99 0.02 31.20
C ARG A 153 -23.34 0.06 30.47
N ARG A 154 -23.35 0.54 29.22
CA ARG A 154 -24.38 0.20 28.22
C ARG A 154 -23.69 -0.38 26.98
N SER A 155 -24.22 -1.50 26.49
CA SER A 155 -23.66 -2.31 25.40
C SER A 155 -24.10 -1.82 24.02
N PRO A 156 -23.22 -1.78 23.00
CA PRO A 156 -23.55 -1.34 21.65
C PRO A 156 -23.73 -2.56 20.71
N GLY A 157 -24.91 -3.19 20.73
CA GLY A 157 -25.16 -4.45 20.00
C GLY A 157 -25.92 -4.37 18.67
N LYS A 158 -26.23 -3.19 18.11
CA LYS A 158 -27.18 -3.09 16.98
C LYS A 158 -26.64 -2.54 15.64
N VAL A 159 -25.38 -2.09 15.56
CA VAL A 159 -24.86 -1.41 14.36
C VAL A 159 -24.21 -2.38 13.35
N LEU A 160 -23.83 -3.59 13.76
CA LEU A 160 -23.10 -4.53 12.89
C LEU A 160 -23.99 -5.28 11.88
N LYS A 161 -25.31 -5.38 12.08
CA LYS A 161 -26.22 -6.13 11.20
C LYS A 161 -26.60 -5.45 9.89
N LEU A 162 -26.27 -4.17 9.71
CA LEU A 162 -26.67 -3.42 8.51
C LEU A 162 -25.61 -3.45 7.40
N VAL A 163 -24.37 -3.81 7.72
CA VAL A 163 -23.24 -3.77 6.78
C VAL A 163 -23.07 -5.11 6.02
N GLU A 164 -23.61 -6.21 6.53
CA GLU A 164 -23.56 -7.52 5.86
C GLU A 164 -24.43 -7.58 4.59
N GLY A 165 -25.51 -6.79 4.48
CA GLY A 165 -26.44 -6.89 3.34
C GLY A 165 -26.01 -6.22 2.03
N ILE A 166 -24.97 -5.37 2.06
CA ILE A 166 -24.52 -4.61 0.87
C ILE A 166 -23.44 -5.38 0.08
N VAL A 167 -22.78 -6.34 0.72
CA VAL A 167 -21.67 -7.09 0.11
C VAL A 167 -22.17 -8.20 -0.83
N ASP A 168 -23.38 -8.71 -0.62
CA ASP A 168 -23.93 -9.80 -1.43
C ASP A 168 -24.41 -9.33 -2.83
N GLU A 169 -24.81 -8.06 -2.98
CA GLU A 169 -25.40 -7.54 -4.23
C GLU A 169 -24.34 -7.16 -5.29
N VAL A 170 -23.10 -6.88 -4.87
CA VAL A 170 -21.97 -6.59 -5.78
C VAL A 170 -21.36 -7.87 -6.35
N SER A 171 -21.50 -9.01 -5.67
CA SER A 171 -20.94 -10.29 -6.10
C SER A 171 -21.63 -10.86 -7.34
N ASP A 172 -22.93 -10.59 -7.53
CA ASP A 172 -23.73 -11.15 -8.63
C ASP A 172 -23.49 -10.44 -9.98
N GLY A 173 -22.96 -9.20 -9.97
CA GLY A 173 -22.69 -8.44 -11.20
C GLY A 173 -21.43 -8.87 -11.94
N VAL A 174 -20.43 -9.38 -11.22
CA VAL A 174 -19.11 -9.75 -11.78
C VAL A 174 -19.18 -11.05 -12.60
N ASP A 175 -20.04 -11.99 -12.21
CA ASP A 175 -20.22 -13.27 -12.92
C ASP A 175 -20.90 -13.10 -14.31
N SER A 176 -21.53 -11.95 -14.58
CA SER A 176 -22.18 -11.68 -15.87
C SER A 176 -21.20 -11.39 -17.00
N VAL A 177 -20.05 -10.78 -16.69
CA VAL A 177 -19.08 -10.27 -17.70
C VAL A 177 -18.16 -11.39 -18.20
N ASP A 178 -17.92 -12.43 -17.42
CA ASP A 178 -17.04 -13.56 -17.77
C ASP A 178 -17.65 -14.49 -18.84
N SER A 179 -18.96 -14.38 -19.08
CA SER A 179 -19.67 -15.23 -20.06
C SER A 179 -19.47 -14.81 -21.53
N GLU A 180 -19.09 -13.56 -21.80
CA GLU A 180 -18.98 -13.04 -23.17
C GLU A 180 -17.57 -13.14 -23.78
N THR A 181 -16.52 -13.37 -22.97
CA THR A 181 -15.13 -13.34 -23.44
C THR A 181 -14.53 -14.71 -23.81
N SER A 182 -15.25 -15.81 -23.53
CA SER A 182 -14.75 -17.19 -23.70
C SER A 182 -14.61 -17.67 -25.16
N GLY A 183 -14.99 -16.87 -26.17
CA GLY A 183 -15.02 -17.28 -27.58
C GLY A 183 -13.76 -17.03 -28.41
N VAL A 184 -12.74 -16.33 -27.91
CA VAL A 184 -11.65 -15.80 -28.77
C VAL A 184 -10.35 -16.58 -28.59
N ARG A 185 -10.27 -17.77 -29.19
CA ARG A 185 -9.02 -18.54 -29.27
C ARG A 185 -8.51 -18.53 -30.71
N GLN A 186 -7.29 -18.01 -30.87
CA GLN A 186 -6.42 -18.07 -32.06
C GLN A 186 -6.63 -16.96 -33.11
N VAL A 187 -5.97 -15.81 -32.93
CA VAL A 187 -5.81 -14.83 -34.01
C VAL A 187 -4.39 -14.25 -34.00
N SER A 188 -3.62 -14.60 -35.03
CA SER A 188 -2.25 -14.13 -35.27
C SER A 188 -2.31 -12.88 -36.14
N GLY A 189 -2.24 -11.70 -35.54
CA GLY A 189 -2.14 -10.43 -36.26
C GLY A 189 -1.72 -9.31 -35.33
N GLU A 190 -0.51 -8.79 -35.53
CA GLU A 190 0.11 -7.72 -34.74
C GLU A 190 -0.79 -6.47 -34.65
N LYS A 191 -1.57 -6.16 -35.70
CA LYS A 191 -2.56 -5.07 -35.72
C LYS A 191 -3.75 -5.26 -34.77
N GLN A 192 -4.15 -6.49 -34.48
CA GLN A 192 -5.28 -6.73 -33.58
C GLN A 192 -4.89 -6.61 -32.11
N LEU A 193 -3.59 -6.56 -31.80
CA LEU A 193 -3.08 -6.37 -30.45
C LEU A 193 -3.21 -4.90 -30.05
N ASP A 194 -2.87 -3.96 -30.94
CA ASP A 194 -3.08 -2.52 -30.72
C ASP A 194 -4.57 -2.21 -30.51
N GLU A 195 -5.45 -2.76 -31.35
CA GLU A 195 -6.92 -2.60 -31.19
C GLU A 195 -7.48 -3.22 -29.90
N LYS A 196 -6.80 -4.21 -29.32
CA LYS A 196 -7.19 -4.80 -28.03
C LYS A 196 -6.70 -3.97 -26.86
N VAL A 197 -5.50 -3.42 -26.95
CA VAL A 197 -4.97 -2.50 -25.92
C VAL A 197 -5.82 -1.24 -25.85
N GLU A 198 -6.20 -0.67 -27.01
CA GLU A 198 -7.10 0.49 -27.08
C GLU A 198 -8.47 0.17 -26.44
N ARG A 199 -9.06 -0.99 -26.77
CA ARG A 199 -10.30 -1.43 -26.11
C ARG A 199 -10.19 -1.64 -24.60
N ILE A 200 -9.06 -2.13 -24.10
CA ILE A 200 -8.84 -2.28 -22.65
C ILE A 200 -8.72 -0.90 -21.99
N ALA A 201 -8.07 0.06 -22.65
CA ALA A 201 -7.99 1.43 -22.16
C ALA A 201 -9.37 2.09 -22.11
N ASP A 202 -10.20 1.91 -23.15
CA ASP A 202 -11.58 2.43 -23.19
C ASP A 202 -12.43 1.84 -22.05
N VAL A 203 -12.36 0.53 -21.83
CA VAL A 203 -13.08 -0.14 -20.73
C VAL A 203 -12.60 0.34 -19.35
N ALA A 204 -11.29 0.61 -19.21
CA ALA A 204 -10.74 1.14 -17.97
C ALA A 204 -11.19 2.60 -17.73
N GLU A 205 -11.28 3.42 -18.78
CA GLU A 205 -11.79 4.79 -18.70
C GLU A 205 -13.28 4.80 -18.33
N GLU A 206 -14.09 3.95 -18.97
CA GLU A 206 -15.52 3.78 -18.67
C GLU A 206 -15.75 3.36 -17.21
N ALA A 207 -14.99 2.39 -16.69
CA ALA A 207 -15.08 1.97 -15.29
C ALA A 207 -14.67 3.10 -14.31
N ILE A 208 -13.73 3.96 -14.69
CA ILE A 208 -13.34 5.13 -13.88
C ILE A 208 -14.45 6.18 -13.88
N GLU A 209 -15.08 6.43 -15.02
CA GLU A 209 -16.21 7.36 -15.14
C GLU A 209 -17.42 6.85 -14.35
N GLU A 210 -17.78 5.58 -14.46
CA GLU A 210 -18.86 4.97 -13.67
C GLU A 210 -18.56 5.06 -12.16
N GLY A 211 -17.31 4.83 -11.76
CA GLY A 211 -16.87 5.03 -10.37
C GLY A 211 -17.01 6.48 -9.90
N ARG A 212 -16.75 7.48 -10.76
CA ARG A 212 -16.98 8.90 -10.44
C ARG A 212 -18.46 9.20 -10.32
N ASP A 213 -19.29 8.66 -11.21
CA ASP A 213 -20.73 8.86 -11.21
C ASP A 213 -21.37 8.25 -9.96
N ILE A 214 -20.96 7.06 -9.52
CA ILE A 214 -21.42 6.47 -8.25
C ILE A 214 -21.04 7.34 -7.05
N VAL A 215 -19.80 7.87 -7.03
CA VAL A 215 -19.36 8.78 -5.94
C VAL A 215 -20.16 10.08 -5.96
N GLN A 216 -20.46 10.60 -7.15
CA GLN A 216 -21.25 11.81 -7.32
C GLN A 216 -22.72 11.58 -6.98
N GLU A 217 -23.32 10.48 -7.43
CA GLU A 217 -24.68 10.07 -7.08
C GLU A 217 -24.81 9.83 -5.58
N ALA A 218 -23.82 9.19 -4.94
CA ALA A 218 -23.79 9.06 -3.48
C ALA A 218 -23.74 10.44 -2.80
N ARG A 219 -22.94 11.38 -3.33
CA ARG A 219 -22.87 12.75 -2.81
C ARG A 219 -24.21 13.49 -2.97
N GLU A 220 -24.91 13.29 -4.08
CA GLU A 220 -26.19 13.93 -4.40
C GLU A 220 -27.38 13.29 -3.67
N SER A 221 -27.37 11.97 -3.49
CA SER A 221 -28.39 11.18 -2.78
C SER A 221 -28.36 11.40 -1.27
N PHE A 222 -27.24 11.89 -0.72
CA PHE A 222 -27.09 12.18 0.70
C PHE A 222 -26.79 13.68 0.99
N PRO A 223 -27.63 14.64 0.54
CA PRO A 223 -27.35 16.07 0.67
C PRO A 223 -27.35 16.55 2.15
N ASN A 224 -27.99 15.78 3.03
CA ASN A 224 -28.03 16.03 4.48
C ASN A 224 -26.78 15.58 5.25
N VAL A 225 -25.82 14.91 4.60
CA VAL A 225 -24.51 14.61 5.20
C VAL A 225 -23.66 15.87 5.31
N ASN A 226 -23.84 16.85 4.41
CA ASN A 226 -23.09 18.11 4.43
C ASN A 226 -23.62 19.13 5.45
N ASN A 227 -24.88 19.03 5.89
CA ASN A 227 -25.52 20.03 6.77
C ASN A 227 -25.71 19.58 8.24
N ARG A 228 -25.30 18.36 8.61
CA ARG A 228 -25.29 17.98 10.03
C ARG A 228 -24.10 18.67 10.70
N PRO A 229 -24.31 19.49 11.75
CA PRO A 229 -23.19 19.98 12.56
C PRO A 229 -22.39 18.77 12.99
N LEU A 230 -21.10 18.76 12.62
CA LEU A 230 -20.14 17.66 12.76
C LEU A 230 -20.09 17.18 14.23
N ARG A 231 -21.07 16.38 14.64
CA ARG A 231 -21.14 15.75 15.95
C ARG A 231 -20.10 14.64 15.94
N ARG A 232 -18.86 15.02 16.32
CA ARG A 232 -17.69 14.16 16.53
C ARG A 232 -17.46 13.20 15.34
N VAL A 233 -16.80 13.73 14.32
CA VAL A 233 -16.29 13.07 13.09
C VAL A 233 -15.34 11.89 13.37
N ASP A 234 -15.03 11.65 14.63
CA ASP A 234 -14.21 10.55 15.11
C ASP A 234 -14.59 9.16 14.58
N ARG A 235 -15.85 8.92 14.22
CA ARG A 235 -16.26 7.63 13.62
C ARG A 235 -15.86 7.46 12.15
N GLY A 236 -15.56 8.54 11.43
CA GLY A 236 -15.28 8.50 10.00
C GLY A 236 -14.03 7.69 9.66
N GLY A 237 -12.92 7.89 10.39
CA GLY A 237 -11.65 7.24 10.06
C GLY A 237 -11.71 5.71 10.08
N LYS A 238 -12.37 5.12 11.07
CA LYS A 238 -12.51 3.65 11.16
C LYS A 238 -13.40 3.07 10.06
N ALA A 239 -14.43 3.80 9.64
CA ALA A 239 -15.29 3.37 8.55
C ALA A 239 -14.51 3.35 7.22
N TRP A 240 -13.73 4.40 6.93
CA TRP A 240 -12.92 4.47 5.72
C TRP A 240 -11.82 3.40 5.66
N VAL A 241 -11.14 3.13 6.78
CA VAL A 241 -10.16 2.03 6.84
C VAL A 241 -10.81 0.68 6.56
N LYS A 242 -12.04 0.45 7.06
CA LYS A 242 -12.78 -0.79 6.76
C LYS A 242 -13.17 -0.88 5.28
N VAL A 243 -13.68 0.20 4.70
CA VAL A 243 -14.00 0.24 3.26
C VAL A 243 -12.75 -0.07 2.44
N HIS A 244 -11.61 0.51 2.79
CA HIS A 244 -10.34 0.21 2.14
C HIS A 244 -9.91 -1.26 2.32
N GLU A 245 -10.09 -1.85 3.50
CA GLU A 245 -9.86 -3.28 3.73
C GLU A 245 -10.75 -4.17 2.85
N ASP A 246 -12.03 -3.83 2.73
CA ASP A 246 -12.98 -4.57 1.90
C ASP A 246 -12.61 -4.45 0.40
N VAL A 247 -12.24 -3.24 -0.09
CA VAL A 247 -11.78 -3.00 -1.47
C VAL A 247 -10.49 -3.76 -1.79
N THR A 248 -9.47 -3.65 -0.92
CA THR A 248 -8.18 -4.34 -1.14
C THR A 248 -8.33 -5.85 -1.10
N LYS A 249 -9.24 -6.39 -0.29
CA LYS A 249 -9.56 -7.82 -0.28
C LYS A 249 -10.20 -8.25 -1.59
N GLU A 250 -11.18 -7.50 -2.09
CA GLU A 250 -11.86 -7.82 -3.35
C GLU A 250 -10.92 -7.74 -4.55
N LEU A 251 -10.10 -6.70 -4.62
CA LEU A 251 -9.07 -6.56 -5.65
C LEU A 251 -8.13 -7.78 -5.70
N SER A 252 -7.71 -8.30 -4.54
CA SER A 252 -6.87 -9.51 -4.50
C SER A 252 -7.59 -10.74 -5.02
N LYS A 253 -8.90 -10.89 -4.75
CA LYS A 253 -9.67 -12.02 -5.28
C LYS A 253 -9.80 -11.95 -6.79
N LEU A 254 -10.11 -10.76 -7.33
CA LEU A 254 -10.23 -10.53 -8.77
C LEU A 254 -8.89 -10.79 -9.48
N ALA A 255 -7.78 -10.31 -8.91
CA ALA A 255 -6.44 -10.59 -9.42
C ALA A 255 -6.14 -12.11 -9.43
N GLU A 256 -6.47 -12.83 -8.36
CA GLU A 256 -6.32 -14.30 -8.32
C GLU A 256 -7.22 -15.01 -9.33
N ALA A 257 -8.44 -14.53 -9.56
CA ALA A 257 -9.36 -15.09 -10.54
C ALA A 257 -8.83 -14.93 -11.97
N ASP A 258 -8.40 -13.72 -12.34
CA ASP A 258 -7.76 -13.44 -13.64
C ASP A 258 -6.52 -14.33 -13.85
N LEU A 259 -5.65 -14.43 -12.84
CA LEU A 259 -4.45 -15.24 -12.95
C LEU A 259 -4.74 -16.74 -13.10
N LYS A 260 -5.81 -17.28 -12.51
CA LYS A 260 -6.19 -18.70 -12.68
C LYS A 260 -6.54 -19.05 -14.12
N ASN A 261 -6.97 -18.07 -14.91
CA ASN A 261 -7.30 -18.26 -16.33
C ASN A 261 -6.06 -18.18 -17.24
N ARG A 262 -4.87 -17.94 -16.67
CA ARG A 262 -3.59 -17.84 -17.38
C ARG A 262 -2.69 -19.01 -17.00
N SER A 263 -1.74 -19.36 -17.88
CA SER A 263 -0.77 -20.43 -17.59
C SER A 263 0.59 -20.15 -18.23
N GLY A 264 1.63 -20.85 -17.76
CA GLY A 264 2.97 -20.75 -18.32
C GLY A 264 3.52 -19.32 -18.30
N TYR A 265 4.01 -18.87 -19.45
CA TYR A 265 4.55 -17.53 -19.65
C TYR A 265 3.53 -16.42 -19.36
N GLU A 266 2.28 -16.55 -19.83
CA GLU A 266 1.26 -15.52 -19.67
C GLU A 266 0.90 -15.30 -18.20
N PHE A 267 0.86 -16.39 -17.42
CA PHE A 267 0.68 -16.33 -15.98
C PHE A 267 1.81 -15.55 -15.31
N ASP A 268 3.06 -15.92 -15.59
CA ASP A 268 4.22 -15.31 -14.95
C ASP A 268 4.35 -13.83 -15.31
N ALA A 269 4.12 -13.47 -16.58
CA ALA A 269 4.14 -12.08 -17.03
C ALA A 269 3.04 -11.27 -16.35
N ALA A 270 1.80 -11.75 -16.32
CA ALA A 270 0.69 -11.07 -15.66
C ALA A 270 0.95 -10.90 -14.15
N LEU A 271 1.42 -11.96 -13.48
CA LEU A 271 1.73 -11.93 -12.04
C LEU A 271 2.81 -10.88 -11.72
N VAL A 272 3.92 -10.88 -12.45
CA VAL A 272 5.01 -9.91 -12.22
C VAL A 272 4.56 -8.50 -12.55
N GLY A 273 3.69 -8.32 -13.54
CA GLY A 273 3.09 -7.03 -13.88
C GLY A 273 2.22 -6.50 -12.75
N MET A 274 1.37 -7.36 -12.18
CA MET A 274 0.56 -7.03 -11.01
C MET A 274 1.42 -6.66 -9.78
N TYR A 275 2.56 -7.33 -9.57
CA TYR A 275 3.51 -6.93 -8.52
C TYR A 275 4.05 -5.52 -8.75
N ALA A 276 4.55 -5.22 -9.95
CA ALA A 276 5.11 -3.91 -10.28
C ALA A 276 4.08 -2.77 -10.09
N ALA A 277 2.85 -2.97 -10.57
CA ALA A 277 1.75 -2.03 -10.41
C ALA A 277 1.36 -1.85 -8.93
N SER A 278 1.22 -2.95 -8.18
CA SER A 278 0.90 -2.90 -6.74
C SER A 278 1.98 -2.15 -5.95
N HIS A 279 3.26 -2.38 -6.24
CA HIS A 279 4.35 -1.68 -5.56
C HIS A 279 4.41 -0.19 -5.91
N LEU A 280 4.05 0.20 -7.14
CA LEU A 280 3.90 1.61 -7.51
C LEU A 280 2.79 2.28 -6.69
N GLN A 281 1.61 1.65 -6.59
CA GLN A 281 0.52 2.14 -5.75
C GLN A 281 0.93 2.26 -4.29
N GLN A 282 1.52 1.20 -3.71
CA GLN A 282 1.97 1.20 -2.32
C GLN A 282 3.01 2.28 -2.05
N GLN A 283 3.93 2.53 -2.99
CA GLN A 283 4.90 3.61 -2.87
C GLN A 283 4.19 4.97 -2.74
N ALA A 284 3.23 5.27 -3.62
CA ALA A 284 2.47 6.51 -3.57
C ALA A 284 1.66 6.64 -2.28
N THR A 285 0.97 5.57 -1.86
CA THR A 285 0.23 5.52 -0.59
C THR A 285 1.15 5.83 0.59
N LEU A 286 2.30 5.16 0.68
CA LEU A 286 3.22 5.33 1.80
C LEU A 286 3.85 6.73 1.83
N GLU A 287 4.12 7.35 0.68
CA GLU A 287 4.62 8.74 0.63
C GLU A 287 3.61 9.74 1.20
N VAL A 288 2.31 9.52 1.00
CA VAL A 288 1.24 10.33 1.61
C VAL A 288 1.10 10.01 3.10
N LEU A 289 1.06 8.73 3.48
CA LEU A 289 0.87 8.31 4.86
C LEU A 289 2.04 8.67 5.76
N ARG A 290 3.28 8.68 5.23
CA ARG A 290 4.49 9.14 5.92
C ARG A 290 4.31 10.54 6.49
N GLN A 291 3.66 11.45 5.76
CA GLN A 291 3.41 12.83 6.20
C GLN A 291 2.43 12.94 7.37
N LYS A 292 1.72 11.85 7.69
CA LYS A 292 0.70 11.77 8.74
C LYS A 292 1.13 10.88 9.90
N ALA A 293 2.19 10.11 9.73
CA ALA A 293 2.75 9.26 10.77
C ALA A 293 3.81 10.01 11.58
N ASP A 294 3.91 9.70 12.86
CA ASP A 294 4.99 10.15 13.74
C ASP A 294 5.63 8.97 14.49
N GLY A 295 6.81 9.23 15.06
CA GLY A 295 7.57 8.28 15.89
C GLY A 295 7.97 6.99 15.15
N GLU A 296 7.93 5.86 15.88
CA GLU A 296 8.33 4.54 15.38
C GLU A 296 7.56 4.12 14.11
N LEU A 297 6.30 4.56 13.96
CA LEU A 297 5.53 4.24 12.75
C LEU A 297 6.08 4.96 11.51
N ALA A 298 6.55 6.21 11.64
CA ALA A 298 7.17 6.93 10.54
C ALA A 298 8.46 6.24 10.08
N ASP A 299 9.29 5.80 11.02
CA ASP A 299 10.51 5.03 10.72
C ASP A 299 10.20 3.72 9.99
N VAL A 300 9.17 2.99 10.44
CA VAL A 300 8.71 1.76 9.77
C VAL A 300 8.20 2.04 8.35
N ILE A 301 7.52 3.17 8.13
CA ILE A 301 7.07 3.58 6.78
C ILE A 301 8.26 3.90 5.88
N ASP A 302 9.31 4.53 6.40
CA ASP A 302 10.51 4.83 5.63
C ASP A 302 11.26 3.57 5.20
N GLU A 303 11.39 2.60 6.10
CA GLU A 303 11.92 1.28 5.77
C GLU A 303 11.05 0.55 4.73
N ALA A 304 9.72 0.63 4.88
CA ALA A 304 8.77 0.04 3.93
C ALA A 304 8.92 0.63 2.53
N LEU A 305 9.02 1.96 2.43
CA LEU A 305 9.24 2.68 1.17
C LEU A 305 10.51 2.22 0.46
N ALA A 306 11.61 2.07 1.20
CA ALA A 306 12.87 1.59 0.64
C ALA A 306 12.74 0.15 0.10
N ALA A 307 12.10 -0.74 0.86
CA ALA A 307 11.86 -2.13 0.46
C ALA A 307 10.98 -2.22 -0.79
N ILE A 308 9.86 -1.48 -0.82
CA ILE A 308 8.92 -1.47 -1.94
C ILE A 308 9.57 -0.92 -3.22
N LYS A 309 10.38 0.15 -3.12
CA LYS A 309 11.18 0.65 -4.25
C LYS A 309 12.17 -0.38 -4.78
N GLN A 310 12.75 -1.22 -3.91
CA GLN A 310 13.62 -2.31 -4.33
C GLN A 310 12.82 -3.46 -4.96
N HIS A 311 11.67 -3.82 -4.41
CA HIS A 311 10.81 -4.87 -4.94
C HIS A 311 10.28 -4.52 -6.33
N ARG A 312 9.79 -3.29 -6.52
CA ARG A 312 9.36 -2.79 -7.84
C ARG A 312 10.45 -2.92 -8.89
N ARG A 313 11.66 -2.41 -8.61
CA ARG A 313 12.81 -2.55 -9.52
C ARG A 313 13.12 -4.02 -9.83
N SER A 314 12.99 -4.90 -8.83
CA SER A 314 13.20 -6.34 -9.02
C SER A 314 12.12 -6.97 -9.90
N ALA A 315 10.86 -6.53 -9.76
CA ALA A 315 9.75 -6.95 -10.60
C ALA A 315 9.94 -6.47 -12.05
N ASP A 316 10.35 -5.21 -12.25
CA ASP A 316 10.67 -4.67 -13.57
C ASP A 316 11.79 -5.47 -14.26
N GLU A 317 12.88 -5.75 -13.53
CA GLU A 317 13.98 -6.58 -14.06
C GLU A 317 13.57 -8.03 -14.33
N LEU A 318 12.66 -8.58 -13.51
CA LEU A 318 12.11 -9.91 -13.73
C LEU A 318 11.22 -9.94 -14.97
N MET A 319 10.36 -8.93 -15.16
CA MET A 319 9.49 -8.80 -16.34
C MET A 319 10.31 -8.84 -17.64
N LYS A 320 11.48 -8.19 -17.67
CA LYS A 320 12.39 -8.23 -18.84
C LYS A 320 12.93 -9.64 -19.15
N LYS A 321 12.98 -10.52 -18.15
CA LYS A 321 13.53 -11.88 -18.24
C LYS A 321 12.47 -12.93 -18.50
N VAL A 322 11.22 -12.68 -18.09
CA VAL A 322 10.09 -13.55 -18.41
C VAL A 322 9.92 -13.52 -19.93
N LYS A 323 10.13 -14.67 -20.58
CA LYS A 323 10.05 -14.86 -22.04
C LYS A 323 9.16 -16.06 -22.36
N PRO A 324 8.48 -16.06 -23.52
CA PRO A 324 7.76 -17.24 -23.98
C PRO A 324 8.73 -18.43 -24.06
N THR A 325 8.40 -19.53 -23.42
CA THR A 325 9.06 -20.83 -23.69
C THR A 325 8.60 -21.32 -25.06
N GLU A 326 9.55 -21.46 -25.98
CA GLU A 326 9.34 -22.10 -27.29
C GLU A 326 9.06 -23.61 -27.16
#